data_AF-Q9LN39-F1
#
_entry.id   AF-Q9LN39-F1
#
_cell.length_a   1.000
_cell.length_b   1.000
_cell.length_c   1.000
_cell.angle_alpha   90.00
_cell.angle_beta   90.00
_cell.angle_gamma   90.00
#
_symmetry.space_group_name_H-M   'P 1'
#
loop_
_entity.id
_entity.type
_entity.pdbx_description
1 polymer ?
#
loop_
_entity_poly.entity_id
_entity_poly.type
_entity_poly.pdbx_seq_one_letter_code
_entity_poly.pdbx_strand_id
1 'polypeptide(L)'
;MLVVQICSSPSHEMFWDISPQGKVPVLKIDDKWVTDSDATVGILEEKYPDPPLKTPAEFASVGSNIFEALENHLKSHDGPFIAGERVSAVDLSLAPKLYHLQVALGHFKSWSVPESFPHVHNYMKTLFSLDSFEKTKTEEKCVISGWAPKVNP
;
A
#
# COMPACT_ATOMS: atom_id res chain seq x y z
N MET A 1 -26.22 7.78 -12.83
CA MET A 1 -25.56 8.24 -11.59
C MET A 1 -25.25 7.00 -10.77
N LEU A 2 -24.00 6.54 -10.76
CA LEU A 2 -23.59 5.48 -9.85
C LEU A 2 -23.56 6.09 -8.45
N VAL A 3 -24.50 5.72 -7.59
CA VAL A 3 -24.44 6.09 -6.17
C VAL A 3 -23.53 5.07 -5.49
N VAL A 4 -22.23 5.36 -5.54
CA VAL A 4 -21.20 4.64 -4.79
C VAL A 4 -21.35 5.07 -3.33
N GLN A 5 -21.97 4.24 -2.49
CA GLN A 5 -21.86 4.44 -1.05
C GLN A 5 -20.49 3.94 -0.60
N ILE A 6 -19.53 4.86 -0.49
CA ILE A 6 -18.21 4.58 0.06
C ILE A 6 -18.31 4.68 1.58
N CYS A 7 -18.20 3.55 2.27
CA CYS A 7 -17.97 3.58 3.71
C CYS A 7 -16.47 3.68 3.96
N SER A 8 -15.97 4.90 4.11
CA SER A 8 -14.54 5.19 4.36
C SER A 8 -14.14 5.04 5.82
N SER A 9 -15.12 4.93 6.73
CA SER A 9 -14.88 4.93 8.17
C SER A 9 -15.60 3.78 8.87
N PRO A 10 -14.95 3.10 9.84
CA PRO A 10 -15.57 2.07 10.68
C PRO A 10 -16.67 2.59 11.62
N SER A 11 -16.96 3.89 11.60
CA SER A 11 -17.93 4.56 12.47
C SER A 11 -19.40 4.30 12.11
N HIS A 12 -19.68 3.63 11.01
CA HIS A 12 -21.05 3.23 10.66
C HIS A 12 -21.35 1.85 11.27
N GLU A 13 -22.43 1.70 12.04
CA GLU A 13 -22.73 0.46 12.79
C GLU A 13 -22.69 -0.80 11.89
N MET A 14 -23.25 -0.69 10.67
CA MET A 14 -23.24 -1.78 9.68
C MET A 14 -21.86 -2.14 9.11
N PHE A 15 -20.82 -1.33 9.31
CA PHE A 15 -19.49 -1.56 8.70
C PHE A 15 -18.94 -2.93 9.11
N TRP A 16 -19.10 -3.32 10.37
CA TRP A 16 -18.62 -4.60 10.87
C TRP A 16 -19.46 -5.78 10.40
N ASP A 17 -20.76 -5.59 10.14
CA ASP A 17 -21.62 -6.62 9.55
C ASP A 17 -21.22 -6.88 8.08
N ILE A 18 -20.86 -5.82 7.37
CA ILE A 18 -20.49 -5.88 5.95
C ILE A 18 -19.03 -6.33 5.76
N SER A 19 -18.14 -5.83 6.61
CA SER A 19 -16.69 -6.04 6.55
C SER A 19 -16.18 -6.42 7.94
N PRO A 20 -16.46 -7.65 8.41
CA PRO A 20 -16.00 -8.12 9.72
C PRO A 20 -14.47 -8.18 9.82
N GLN A 21 -13.78 -8.18 8.67
CA GLN A 21 -12.32 -8.10 8.58
C GLN A 21 -11.79 -6.65 8.69
N GLY A 22 -12.66 -5.65 8.79
CA GLY A 22 -12.28 -4.24 8.81
C GLY A 22 -11.68 -3.73 7.49
N LYS A 23 -11.95 -4.42 6.38
CA LYS A 23 -11.44 -4.05 5.06
C LYS A 23 -12.14 -2.80 4.53
N VAL A 24 -11.34 -1.91 3.95
CA VAL A 24 -11.77 -0.75 3.15
C VAL A 24 -11.05 -0.78 1.79
N PRO A 25 -11.63 -0.22 0.72
CA PRO A 25 -12.96 0.38 0.66
C PRO A 25 -14.10 -0.65 0.76
N VAL A 26 -15.26 -0.20 1.28
CA VAL A 26 -16.52 -0.96 1.22
C VAL A 26 -17.45 -0.23 0.25
N LEU A 27 -17.94 -0.96 -0.74
CA LEU A 27 -18.79 -0.46 -1.80
C LEU A 27 -20.08 -1.29 -1.91
N LYS A 28 -21.22 -0.62 -2.08
CA LYS A 28 -22.48 -1.27 -2.49
C LYS A 28 -22.70 -1.06 -3.99
N ILE A 29 -22.81 -2.15 -4.76
CA ILE A 29 -23.16 -2.13 -6.19
C ILE A 29 -24.34 -3.07 -6.41
N ASP A 30 -25.46 -2.57 -6.98
CA ASP A 30 -26.70 -3.35 -7.22
C ASP A 30 -27.10 -4.23 -6.03
N ASP A 31 -27.20 -3.60 -4.86
CA ASP A 31 -27.56 -4.25 -3.60
C ASP A 31 -26.59 -5.29 -3.04
N LYS A 32 -25.41 -5.46 -3.65
CA LYS A 32 -24.34 -6.32 -3.15
C LYS A 32 -23.20 -5.50 -2.57
N TRP A 33 -22.73 -5.90 -1.39
CA TRP A 33 -21.54 -5.31 -0.78
C TRP A 33 -20.26 -5.96 -1.31
N VAL A 34 -19.27 -5.14 -1.63
CA VAL A 34 -17.95 -5.51 -2.11
C VAL A 34 -16.93 -4.82 -1.21
N THR A 35 -16.03 -5.57 -0.61
CA THR A 35 -15.05 -5.06 0.38
C THR A 35 -13.61 -5.12 -0.13
N ASP A 36 -13.41 -5.46 -1.40
CA ASP A 36 -12.10 -5.61 -2.04
C ASP A 36 -11.97 -4.66 -3.23
N SER A 37 -10.82 -4.01 -3.34
CA SER A 37 -10.56 -3.02 -4.40
C SER A 37 -10.51 -3.66 -5.79
N ASP A 38 -9.93 -4.85 -5.92
CA ASP A 38 -9.71 -5.48 -7.21
C ASP A 38 -11.03 -6.08 -7.72
N ALA A 39 -11.81 -6.68 -6.81
CA ALA A 39 -13.19 -7.09 -7.11
C ALA A 39 -14.07 -5.89 -7.51
N THR A 40 -13.90 -4.75 -6.83
CA THR A 40 -14.60 -3.51 -7.19
C THR A 40 -14.24 -3.06 -8.60
N VAL A 41 -12.96 -3.02 -8.94
CA VAL A 41 -12.49 -2.65 -10.29
C VAL A 41 -13.09 -3.60 -11.34
N GLY A 42 -13.08 -4.92 -11.10
CA GLY A 42 -13.67 -5.89 -12.02
C GLY A 42 -15.16 -5.65 -12.29
N ILE A 43 -15.95 -5.38 -11.24
CA ILE A 43 -17.39 -5.10 -11.39
C ILE A 43 -17.63 -3.77 -12.10
N LEU A 44 -16.83 -2.73 -11.79
CA LEU A 44 -16.94 -1.43 -12.45
C LEU A 44 -16.57 -1.55 -13.94
N GLU A 45 -15.53 -2.31 -14.28
CA GLU A 45 -15.13 -2.57 -15.66
C GLU A 45 -16.23 -3.33 -16.44
N GLU A 46 -16.94 -4.26 -15.80
CA GLU A 46 -18.07 -4.98 -16.43
C GLU A 46 -19.28 -4.07 -16.66
N LYS A 47 -19.65 -3.27 -15.66
CA LYS A 47 -20.88 -2.45 -15.70
C LYS A 47 -20.70 -1.12 -16.42
N TYR A 48 -19.51 -0.55 -16.34
CA TYR A 48 -19.14 0.77 -16.85
C TYR A 48 -17.78 0.67 -17.56
N PRO A 49 -17.72 -0.02 -18.72
CA PRO A 49 -16.47 -0.25 -19.43
C PRO A 49 -15.86 1.04 -20.05
N ASP A 50 -16.63 2.13 -20.10
CA ASP A 50 -16.18 3.42 -20.63
C ASP A 50 -16.45 4.56 -19.62
N PRO A 51 -15.40 5.26 -19.13
CA PRO A 51 -13.99 5.01 -19.42
C PRO A 51 -13.46 3.75 -18.70
N PRO A 52 -12.47 3.04 -19.30
CA PRO A 52 -11.88 1.87 -18.66
C PRO A 52 -11.08 2.25 -17.41
N LEU A 53 -11.10 1.39 -16.39
CA LEU A 53 -10.27 1.53 -15.20
C LEU A 53 -8.90 0.88 -15.36
N LYS A 54 -8.76 -0.05 -16.30
CA LYS A 54 -7.48 -0.69 -16.61
C LYS A 54 -6.43 0.35 -16.96
N THR A 55 -5.28 0.28 -16.29
CA THR A 55 -4.13 1.12 -16.59
C THR A 55 -3.65 0.84 -18.01
N PRO A 56 -3.64 1.85 -18.90
CA PRO A 56 -3.07 1.70 -20.24
C PRO A 56 -1.59 1.33 -20.18
N ALA A 57 -1.10 0.57 -21.16
CA ALA A 57 0.26 0.01 -21.15
C ALA A 57 1.34 1.09 -21.05
N GLU A 58 1.09 2.26 -21.64
CA GLU A 58 1.97 3.44 -21.58
C GLU A 58 2.16 4.00 -20.15
N PHE A 59 1.26 3.68 -19.21
CA PHE A 59 1.34 4.11 -17.81
C PHE A 59 1.73 2.98 -16.85
N ALA A 60 1.97 1.76 -17.34
CA ALA A 60 2.30 0.60 -16.51
C ALA A 60 3.60 0.79 -15.69
N SER A 61 4.50 1.69 -16.13
CA SER A 61 5.78 1.95 -15.49
C SER A 61 5.81 3.19 -14.59
N VAL A 62 4.72 3.95 -14.44
CA VAL A 62 4.71 5.20 -13.64
C VAL A 62 5.19 4.95 -12.21
N GLY A 63 4.83 3.79 -11.62
CA GLY A 63 5.28 3.40 -10.29
C GLY A 63 6.74 2.94 -10.20
N SER A 64 7.39 2.60 -11.31
CA SER A 64 8.75 2.03 -11.32
C SER A 64 9.82 3.03 -10.87
N ASN A 65 9.59 4.32 -11.07
CA ASN A 65 10.58 5.37 -10.77
C ASN A 65 10.54 5.83 -9.30
N ILE A 66 9.65 5.28 -8.46
CA ILE A 66 9.49 5.70 -7.06
C ILE A 66 10.79 5.54 -6.26
N PHE A 67 11.52 4.43 -6.47
CA PHE A 67 12.78 4.19 -5.77
C PHE A 67 13.90 5.11 -6.23
N GLU A 68 13.96 5.43 -7.52
CA GLU A 68 14.94 6.38 -8.05
C GLU A 68 14.68 7.80 -7.51
N ALA A 69 13.42 8.23 -7.46
CA ALA A 69 13.05 9.51 -6.88
C ALA A 69 13.40 9.59 -5.38
N LEU A 70 13.11 8.52 -4.62
CA LEU A 70 13.44 8.44 -3.20
C LEU A 70 14.96 8.42 -2.97
N GLU A 71 15.71 7.61 -3.73
CA GLU A 71 17.18 7.57 -3.66
C GLU A 71 17.78 8.94 -3.92
N ASN A 72 17.36 9.63 -4.99
CA ASN A 72 17.86 10.95 -5.35
C ASN A 72 17.54 12.00 -4.27
N HIS A 73 16.35 11.93 -3.65
CA HIS A 73 15.99 12.80 -2.54
C HIS A 73 16.88 12.55 -1.32
N LEU A 74 17.00 11.30 -0.88
CA LEU A 74 17.82 10.92 0.28
C LEU A 74 19.31 11.24 0.08
N LYS A 75 19.80 11.19 -1.15
CA LYS A 75 21.18 11.58 -1.51
C LYS A 75 21.39 13.11 -1.47
N SER A 76 20.34 13.91 -1.54
CA SER A 76 20.43 15.37 -1.71
C SER A 76 20.67 16.16 -0.41
N HIS A 77 20.58 15.50 0.75
CA HIS A 77 20.71 16.14 2.06
C HIS A 77 21.39 15.20 3.06
N ASP A 78 21.88 15.77 4.17
CA ASP A 78 22.37 15.00 5.30
C ASP A 78 21.22 14.47 6.17
N GLY A 79 21.52 13.44 6.95
CA GLY A 79 20.58 12.85 7.91
C GLY A 79 19.80 11.65 7.36
N PRO A 80 19.32 10.76 8.23
CA PRO A 80 18.80 9.47 7.81
C PRO A 80 17.30 9.48 7.47
N PHE A 81 16.59 10.61 7.56
CA PHE A 81 15.15 10.72 7.34
C PHE A 81 14.82 11.74 6.24
N ILE A 82 13.58 11.72 5.74
CA ILE A 82 13.15 12.54 4.59
C ILE A 82 13.36 14.04 4.81
N ALA A 83 13.22 14.52 6.05
CA ALA A 83 13.43 15.92 6.43
C ALA A 83 14.80 16.17 7.11
N GLY A 84 15.75 15.25 6.94
CA GLY A 84 17.10 15.32 7.50
C GLY A 84 17.27 14.50 8.78
N GLU A 85 17.66 15.13 9.89
CA GLU A 85 18.05 14.42 11.12
C GLU A 85 16.89 13.81 11.91
N ARG A 86 15.70 14.40 11.83
CA ARG A 86 14.55 14.02 12.67
C ARG A 86 13.45 13.37 11.83
N VAL A 87 12.82 12.36 12.43
CA VAL A 87 11.61 11.73 11.90
C VAL A 87 10.51 12.80 11.71
N SER A 88 9.90 12.78 10.53
CA SER A 88 8.77 13.62 10.16
C SER A 88 7.51 12.78 9.87
N ALA A 89 6.38 13.46 9.64
CA ALA A 89 5.13 12.79 9.27
C ALA A 89 5.24 11.96 7.96
N VAL A 90 6.13 12.37 7.04
CA VAL A 90 6.34 11.63 5.78
C VAL A 90 6.99 10.28 6.06
N ASP A 91 7.99 10.24 6.94
CA ASP A 91 8.68 9.01 7.36
C ASP A 91 7.69 8.02 7.99
N LEU A 92 6.84 8.51 8.91
CA LEU A 92 5.80 7.70 9.57
C LEU A 92 4.74 7.18 8.59
N SER A 93 4.45 7.92 7.51
CA SER A 93 3.54 7.49 6.44
C SER A 93 4.18 6.44 5.51
N LEU A 94 5.49 6.52 5.28
CA LEU A 94 6.25 5.61 4.41
C LEU A 94 6.62 4.30 5.11
N ALA A 95 6.93 4.32 6.40
CA ALA A 95 7.40 3.16 7.16
C ALA A 95 6.53 1.90 6.98
N PRO A 96 5.19 1.93 7.22
CA PRO A 96 4.37 0.73 7.05
C PRO A 96 4.30 0.28 5.59
N LYS A 97 4.32 1.21 4.62
CA LYS A 97 4.26 0.90 3.19
C LYS A 97 5.52 0.18 2.72
N LEU A 98 6.69 0.71 3.07
CA LEU A 98 7.98 0.12 2.73
C LEU A 98 8.17 -1.24 3.41
N TYR A 99 7.72 -1.38 4.66
CA TYR A 99 7.79 -2.65 5.37
C TYR A 99 6.87 -3.71 4.74
N HIS A 100 5.62 -3.37 4.44
CA HIS A 100 4.71 -4.29 3.75
C HIS A 100 5.24 -4.68 2.36
N LEU A 101 5.82 -3.73 1.63
CA LEU A 101 6.45 -3.99 0.34
C LEU A 101 7.62 -4.98 0.48
N GLN A 102 8.55 -4.75 1.42
CA GLN A 102 9.69 -5.62 1.67
C GLN A 102 9.24 -7.04 2.04
N VAL A 103 8.30 -7.17 2.98
CA VAL A 103 7.85 -8.49 3.47
C VAL A 103 7.04 -9.23 2.41
N ALA A 104 6.05 -8.58 1.80
CA ALA A 104 5.16 -9.24 0.85
C ALA A 104 5.88 -9.61 -0.45
N LEU A 105 6.64 -8.67 -1.05
CA LEU A 105 7.36 -8.96 -2.29
C LEU A 105 8.56 -9.88 -2.07
N GLY A 106 9.24 -9.78 -0.92
CA GLY A 106 10.27 -10.74 -0.52
C GLY A 106 9.71 -12.16 -0.43
N HIS A 107 8.54 -12.33 0.18
CA HIS A 107 7.90 -13.64 0.31
C HIS A 107 7.34 -14.19 -1.01
N PHE A 108 6.56 -13.39 -1.75
CA PHE A 108 5.82 -13.89 -2.93
C PHE A 108 6.60 -13.82 -4.24
N LYS A 109 7.63 -12.98 -4.34
CA LYS A 109 8.33 -12.68 -5.59
C LYS A 109 9.86 -12.76 -5.46
N SER A 110 10.40 -13.17 -4.31
CA SER A 110 11.84 -13.16 -4.01
C SER A 110 12.49 -11.82 -4.35
N TRP A 111 11.75 -10.74 -4.16
CA TRP A 111 12.16 -9.40 -4.55
C TRP A 111 12.72 -8.63 -3.35
N SER A 112 13.73 -7.81 -3.61
CA SER A 112 14.29 -6.84 -2.65
C SER A 112 14.54 -5.51 -3.35
N VAL A 113 14.71 -4.44 -2.57
CA VAL A 113 15.19 -3.16 -3.11
C VAL A 113 16.54 -3.41 -3.79
N PRO A 114 16.73 -3.00 -5.07
CA PRO A 114 17.99 -3.18 -5.77
C PRO A 114 19.18 -2.56 -5.03
N GLU A 115 20.34 -3.22 -5.07
CA GLU A 115 21.58 -2.76 -4.44
C GLU A 115 22.09 -1.41 -4.99
N SER A 116 21.59 -0.98 -6.14
CA SER A 116 21.85 0.35 -6.71
C SER A 116 21.24 1.50 -5.91
N PHE A 117 20.45 1.23 -4.87
CA PHE A 117 19.79 2.23 -4.02
C PHE A 117 20.29 2.18 -2.55
N PRO A 118 21.57 2.46 -2.28
CA PRO A 118 22.13 2.37 -0.93
C PRO A 118 21.52 3.36 0.07
N HIS A 119 21.06 4.55 -0.36
CA HIS A 119 20.44 5.51 0.55
C HIS A 119 19.05 5.03 0.97
N VAL A 120 18.27 4.43 0.05
CA VAL A 120 17.00 3.77 0.38
C VAL A 120 17.23 2.62 1.36
N HIS A 121 18.24 1.76 1.15
CA HIS A 121 18.57 0.68 2.09
C HIS A 121 18.87 1.20 3.50
N ASN A 122 19.72 2.24 3.60
CA ASN A 122 20.06 2.86 4.88
C ASN A 122 18.86 3.54 5.53
N TYR A 123 18.01 4.20 4.73
CA TYR A 123 16.76 4.82 5.18
C TYR A 123 15.81 3.78 5.76
N MET A 124 15.51 2.70 5.01
CA MET A 124 14.63 1.62 5.47
C MET A 124 15.17 0.95 6.74
N LYS A 125 16.47 0.66 6.78
CA LYS A 125 17.12 0.11 7.98
C LYS A 125 16.95 1.01 9.19
N THR A 126 17.20 2.31 9.04
CA THR A 126 17.08 3.28 10.14
C THR A 126 15.62 3.44 10.58
N LEU A 127 14.71 3.57 9.62
CA LEU A 127 13.28 3.73 9.85
C LEU A 127 12.68 2.52 10.57
N PHE A 128 13.07 1.30 10.20
CA PHE A 128 12.59 0.07 10.84
C PHE A 128 13.26 -0.22 12.18
N SER A 129 14.37 0.45 12.50
CA SER A 129 15.05 0.37 13.80
C SER A 129 14.52 1.36 14.83
N LEU A 130 13.53 2.20 14.49
CA LEU A 130 12.88 3.08 15.45
C LEU A 130 12.11 2.24 16.48
N ASP A 131 12.32 2.50 17.78
CA ASP A 131 11.58 1.89 18.89
C ASP A 131 10.06 1.86 18.64
N SER A 132 9.50 2.98 18.16
CA SER A 132 8.07 3.10 17.88
C SER A 132 7.63 2.14 16.77
N PHE A 133 8.47 1.96 15.75
CA PHE A 133 8.19 1.04 14.66
C PHE A 133 8.33 -0.41 15.13
N GLU A 134 9.41 -0.77 15.83
CA GLU A 134 9.60 -2.13 16.33
C GLU A 134 8.48 -2.59 17.26
N LYS A 135 7.97 -1.69 18.12
CA LYS A 135 6.87 -1.98 19.06
C LYS A 135 5.49 -2.08 18.38
N THR A 136 5.34 -1.57 17.16
CA THR A 136 4.02 -1.48 16.49
C THR A 136 3.96 -2.17 15.13
N LYS A 137 5.10 -2.61 14.57
CA LYS A 137 5.14 -3.28 13.27
C LYS A 137 4.29 -4.55 13.31
N THR A 138 3.50 -4.74 12.26
CA THR A 138 2.74 -5.96 12.04
C THR A 138 3.69 -7.15 11.90
N GLU A 139 3.40 -8.27 12.55
CA GLU A 139 4.18 -9.49 12.35
C GLU A 139 4.21 -9.90 10.88
N GLU A 140 5.34 -10.40 10.38
CA GLU A 140 5.49 -10.76 8.96
C GLU A 140 4.42 -11.75 8.49
N LYS A 141 4.06 -12.73 9.33
CA LYS A 141 2.99 -13.70 9.05
C LYS A 141 1.63 -13.04 8.78
N CYS A 142 1.34 -11.93 9.48
CA CYS A 142 0.11 -11.17 9.31
C CYS A 142 0.16 -10.34 8.03
N VAL A 143 1.32 -9.78 7.68
CA VAL A 143 1.51 -9.10 6.38
C VAL A 143 1.34 -10.09 5.23
N ILE A 144 2.01 -11.25 5.28
CA ILE A 144 1.95 -12.29 4.25
C ILE A 144 0.52 -12.79 4.07
N SER A 145 -0.16 -13.18 5.15
CA SER A 145 -1.56 -13.65 5.07
C SER A 145 -2.52 -12.57 4.57
N GLY A 146 -2.29 -11.30 4.88
CA GLY A 146 -3.06 -10.18 4.37
C GLY A 146 -2.91 -9.95 2.86
N TRP A 147 -1.73 -10.24 2.30
CA TRP A 147 -1.43 -10.08 0.86
C TRP A 147 -1.65 -11.35 0.02
N ALA A 148 -1.65 -12.54 0.63
CA ALA A 148 -1.83 -13.82 -0.06
C ALA A 148 -2.99 -13.85 -1.06
N PRO A 149 -4.24 -13.45 -0.72
CA PRO A 149 -5.36 -13.50 -1.67
C PRO A 149 -5.25 -12.47 -2.81
N LYS A 150 -4.39 -11.46 -2.70
CA LYS A 150 -4.18 -10.43 -3.72
C LYS A 150 -3.10 -10.81 -4.73
N VAL A 151 -2.10 -11.55 -4.28
CA VAL A 151 -0.98 -11.98 -5.13
C VAL A 151 -1.29 -13.28 -5.87
N ASN A 152 -2.13 -14.14 -5.27
CA ASN A 152 -2.62 -15.38 -5.84
C ASN A 152 -4.17 -15.34 -5.86
N PRO A 153 -4.79 -14.59 -6.79
CA PRO A 153 -6.24 -14.47 -6.88
C PRO A 153 -6.93 -15.80 -7.27
#